data_AF-A0A7V3F7B6-F1
#
_entry.id   AF-A0A7V3F7B6-F1
#
_cell.length_a   1.000
_cell.length_b   1.000
_cell.length_c   1.000
_cell.angle_alpha   90.00
_cell.angle_beta   90.00
_cell.angle_gamma   90.00
#
_symmetry.space_group_name_H-M   'P 1'
#
loop_
_entity.id
_entity.type
_entity.pdbx_description
1 polymer ?
#
loop_
_entity_poly.entity_id
_entity_poly.type
_entity_poly.pdbx_seq_one_letter_code
_entity_poly.pdbx_strand_id
1 'polypeptide(L)' 'MSALLPDDDEPEVELNRILHDLYRRARFDLRLDYTRPPIPPLPEDDAAWAQALIEASGLGR' A
#
# COMPACT_ATOMS: atom_id res chain seq x y z
N MET A 1 -20.92 -1.97 -6.97
CA MET A 1 -19.70 -2.59 -7.51
C MET A 1 -20.05 -4.02 -7.78
N SER A 2 -20.22 -4.39 -9.05
CA SER A 2 -20.78 -5.69 -9.45
C SER A 2 -19.96 -6.83 -8.86
N ALA A 3 -20.58 -7.59 -7.96
CA ALA A 3 -20.27 -9.00 -7.84
C ALA A 3 -20.74 -9.63 -9.16
N LEU A 4 -19.86 -10.37 -9.81
CA LEU A 4 -20.12 -11.05 -11.08
C LEU A 4 -21.38 -11.93 -10.96
N LEU A 5 -22.14 -12.06 -12.05
CA LEU A 5 -23.29 -12.98 -12.06
C LEU A 5 -22.80 -14.44 -11.98
N PRO A 6 -23.63 -15.40 -11.55
CA PRO A 6 -23.20 -16.77 -11.24
C PRO A 6 -22.53 -17.56 -12.38
N ASP A 7 -22.64 -17.10 -13.63
CA ASP A 7 -22.07 -17.72 -14.84
C ASP A 7 -21.08 -16.80 -15.58
N ASP A 8 -20.73 -15.64 -15.01
CA ASP A 8 -19.68 -14.78 -15.58
C ASP A 8 -18.30 -15.32 -15.17
N ASP A 9 -17.44 -15.58 -16.15
CA ASP A 9 -16.03 -15.87 -15.91
C ASP A 9 -15.36 -14.71 -15.16
N GLU A 10 -14.58 -15.03 -14.14
CA GLU A 10 -13.81 -14.02 -13.41
C GLU A 10 -12.77 -13.40 -14.36
N PRO A 11 -12.83 -12.07 -14.60
CA PRO A 11 -11.92 -11.44 -15.54
C PRO A 11 -10.50 -11.49 -14.97
N GLU A 12 -9.54 -11.88 -15.81
CA GLU A 12 -8.11 -11.76 -15.49
C GLU A 12 -7.76 -10.27 -15.35
N VAL A 13 -7.66 -9.82 -14.11
CA VAL A 13 -7.23 -8.46 -13.76
C VAL A 13 -5.80 -8.49 -13.25
N GLU A 14 -4.92 -7.73 -13.90
CA GLU A 14 -3.56 -7.42 -13.45
C GLU A 14 -3.60 -6.49 -12.22
N LEU A 15 -4.21 -6.96 -11.13
CA LEU A 15 -4.58 -6.16 -9.97
C LEU A 15 -3.37 -5.44 -9.38
N ASN A 16 -2.23 -6.14 -9.30
CA ASN A 16 -0.99 -5.56 -8.80
C ASN A 16 -0.59 -4.31 -9.60
N ARG A 17 -0.59 -4.40 -10.93
CA ARG A 17 -0.25 -3.27 -11.82
C ARG A 17 -1.24 -2.12 -11.66
N ILE A 18 -2.54 -2.43 -11.68
CA ILE A 18 -3.61 -1.43 -11.60
C ILE A 18 -3.52 -0.64 -10.28
N LEU A 19 -3.30 -1.34 -9.16
CA LEU A 19 -3.14 -0.69 -7.86
C LEU A 19 -1.88 0.20 -7.82
N HIS A 20 -0.74 -0.28 -8.32
CA HIS A 20 0.48 0.53 -8.37
C HIS A 20 0.30 1.81 -9.21
N ASP A 21 -0.35 1.70 -10.37
CA ASP A 21 -0.65 2.85 -11.23
C ASP A 21 -1.59 3.85 -10.55
N LEU A 22 -2.59 3.36 -9.81
CA LEU A 22 -3.53 4.19 -9.05
C LEU A 22 -2.82 4.93 -7.90
N TYR A 23 -2.02 4.22 -7.10
CA TYR A 23 -1.29 4.80 -5.96
C TYR A 23 -0.33 5.91 -6.41
N ARG A 24 0.37 5.69 -7.53
CA ARG A 24 1.25 6.69 -8.15
C ARG A 24 0.47 7.92 -8.62
N ARG A 25 -0.67 7.72 -9.30
CA ARG A 25 -1.50 8.83 -9.81
C ARG A 25 -2.13 9.65 -8.69
N ALA A 26 -2.57 9.00 -7.62
CA ALA A 26 -3.15 9.65 -6.45
C ALA A 26 -2.12 10.41 -5.60
N ARG A 27 -0.82 10.20 -5.87
CA ARG A 27 0.31 10.79 -5.13
C ARG A 27 0.25 10.50 -3.63
N PHE A 28 -0.17 9.28 -3.26
CA PHE A 28 -0.23 8.89 -1.84
C PHE A 28 1.16 8.89 -1.18
N ASP A 29 2.21 8.67 -1.97
CA ASP A 29 3.61 8.83 -1.58
C ASP A 29 3.95 10.25 -1.08
N LEU A 30 3.21 11.28 -1.51
CA LEU A 30 3.42 12.67 -1.07
C LEU A 30 2.51 13.11 0.09
N ARG A 31 1.58 12.25 0.53
CA ARG A 31 0.57 12.60 1.54
C ARG A 31 0.71 11.88 2.87
N LEU A 32 1.38 10.73 2.88
CA LEU A 32 1.55 9.94 4.09
C LEU A 32 2.86 10.32 4.76
N ASP A 33 2.76 10.87 5.97
CA ASP A 33 3.89 11.16 6.82
C ASP A 33 4.31 9.88 7.55
N TYR A 34 5.20 9.12 6.91
CA TYR A 34 5.74 7.86 7.44
C TYR A 34 6.68 8.05 8.64
N THR A 35 7.03 9.29 9.01
CA THR A 35 7.80 9.56 10.23
C THR A 35 6.95 9.44 11.49
N ARG A 36 5.62 9.42 11.34
CA ARG A 36 4.70 9.29 12.47
C ARG A 36 4.53 7.82 12.88
N PRO A 37 4.45 7.54 14.19
CA PRO A 37 4.13 6.21 14.64
C PRO A 37 2.74 5.79 14.15
N PRO A 38 2.58 4.54 13.67
CA PRO A 38 1.29 4.03 13.24
C PRO A 38 0.34 3.87 14.42
N ILE A 39 -0.96 3.95 14.14
CA ILE A 39 -2.04 3.74 15.11
C ILE A 39 -2.97 2.63 14.58
N PRO A 40 -3.14 1.51 15.30
CA PRO A 40 -2.47 1.15 16.56
C PRO A 40 -0.96 0.90 16.38
N PRO A 41 -0.17 0.92 17.47
CA PRO A 41 1.26 0.60 17.42
C PRO A 41 1.50 -0.80 16.84
N LEU A 42 2.57 -0.93 16.06
CA LEU A 42 3.01 -2.22 15.55
C LEU A 42 3.75 -3.01 16.64
N PRO A 43 3.74 -4.35 16.57
CA PRO A 43 4.69 -5.20 17.30
C PRO A 43 6.14 -4.79 17.01
N GLU A 44 7.06 -5.06 17.95
CA GLU A 44 8.45 -4.57 17.86
C GLU A 44 9.18 -5.03 16.58
N ASP A 45 9.03 -6.30 16.20
CA ASP A 45 9.65 -6.85 15.00
C ASP A 45 9.13 -6.18 13.72
N ASP A 46 7.82 -5.94 13.65
CA ASP A 46 7.17 -5.28 12.52
C ASP A 46 7.56 -3.78 12.46
N ALA A 47 7.69 -3.13 13.61
CA ALA A 47 8.14 -1.75 13.70
C ALA A 47 9.58 -1.59 13.19
N ALA A 48 10.48 -2.52 13.58
CA ALA A 48 11.86 -2.53 13.10
C ALA A 48 11.95 -2.77 11.59
N TRP A 49 11.15 -3.69 11.06
CA TRP A 49 11.05 -3.94 9.63
C TRP A 49 10.53 -2.72 8.85
N ALA A 50 9.45 -2.10 9.34
CA ALA A 50 8.86 -0.93 8.70
C ALA A 50 9.84 0.26 8.67
N GLN A 51 10.57 0.47 9.76
CA GLN A 51 11.60 1.51 9.84
C GLN A 51 12.70 1.30 8.80
N ALA A 52 13.19 0.07 8.62
CA ALA A 52 14.20 -0.25 7.62
C ALA A 52 13.72 0.06 6.18
N LEU A 53 12.43 -0.15 5.88
CA LEU A 53 11.84 0.20 4.58
C LEU A 53 11.73 1.71 4.37
N ILE A 54 11.35 2.46 5.41
CA ILE A 54 11.25 3.93 5.35
C ILE A 54 12.63 4.56 5.11
N GLU A 55 13.67 4.03 5.74
CA GLU A 55 15.05 4.45 5.51
C GLU A 55 15.51 4.13 4.08
N ALA A 56 15.25 2.92 3.58
CA ALA A 56 15.61 2.51 2.23
C ALA A 56 14.88 3.30 1.12
N SER A 57 13.66 3.76 1.39
CA SER A 57 12.85 4.55 0.44
C SER A 57 13.17 6.05 0.45
N GLY A 58 13.95 6.53 1.43
CA GLY A 58 14.28 7.94 1.58
C GLY A 58 13.13 8.82 2.12
N LEU A 59 12.03 8.20 2.56
CA LEU A 59 10.86 8.85 3.17
C LEU A 59 11.08 9.22 4.66
N GLY A 60 12.14 8.71 5.28
CA GLY A 60 12.52 8.99 6.67
C GLY A 60 13.40 10.23 6.87
N ARG A 61 13.44 11.16 5.90
CA ARG A 61 14.25 12.39 5.94
C ARG A 61 13.42 13.65 6.03
#